data_AF-A0A920W4Q9-F1
#
_entry.id   AF-A0A920W4Q9-F1
#
_cell.length_a   1.000
_cell.length_b   1.000
_cell.length_c   1.000
_cell.angle_alpha   90.00
_cell.angle_beta   90.00
_cell.angle_gamma   90.00
#
_symmetry.space_group_name_H-M   'P 1'
#
loop_
_entity.id
_entity.type
_entity.pdbx_description
1 polymer ?
#
loop_
_entity_poly.entity_id
_entity_poly.type
_entity_poly.pdbx_seq_one_letter_code
_entity_poly.pdbx_strand_id
1 'polypeptide(L)'
;MKITFAPGSSNDADDAYTFWFDPESGRVEQFGYDFDNGLRYRKATSFNRVGGVLFSDQENYAVDGGKIPVDTLSEDYVESEMRLLSTVTISNVDVEPL
;
A
#
# COMPACT_ATOMS: atom_id res chain seq x y z
N MET A 1 8.82 -6.51 -5.95
CA MET A 1 9.31 -7.62 -5.09
C MET A 1 8.10 -8.18 -4.38
N LYS A 2 7.78 -9.47 -4.57
CA LYS A 2 6.62 -10.09 -3.93
C LYS A 2 6.96 -10.54 -2.50
N ILE A 3 6.14 -10.13 -1.55
CA ILE A 3 6.22 -10.47 -0.13
C ILE A 3 4.99 -11.30 0.24
N THR A 4 5.23 -12.39 0.96
CA THR A 4 4.19 -13.30 1.47
C THR A 4 4.53 -13.68 2.90
N PHE A 5 3.54 -14.16 3.65
CA PHE A 5 3.70 -14.56 5.05
C PHE A 5 3.49 -16.07 5.20
N ALA A 6 4.09 -16.64 6.24
CA ALA A 6 3.85 -18.05 6.56
C ALA A 6 2.43 -18.24 7.09
N PRO A 7 1.75 -19.36 6.80
CA PRO A 7 0.45 -19.66 7.37
C PRO A 7 0.44 -19.54 8.90
N GLY A 8 -0.55 -18.82 9.45
CA GLY A 8 -0.68 -18.60 10.89
C GLY A 8 0.22 -17.51 11.49
N SER A 9 1.06 -16.85 10.68
CA SER A 9 1.89 -15.70 11.13
C SER A 9 1.22 -14.33 10.93
N SER A 10 0.13 -14.28 10.17
CA SER A 10 -0.71 -13.10 9.93
C SER A 10 -2.16 -13.55 9.71
N ASN A 11 -3.12 -12.66 9.98
CA ASN A 11 -4.53 -12.88 9.60
C ASN A 11 -4.71 -12.91 8.08
N ASP A 12 -3.80 -12.29 7.34
CA ASP A 12 -3.82 -12.15 5.88
C ASP A 12 -2.68 -12.96 5.23
N ALA A 13 -2.33 -14.12 5.82
CA ALA A 13 -1.19 -14.92 5.34
C ALA A 13 -1.39 -15.49 3.92
N ASP A 14 -2.62 -15.52 3.42
CA ASP A 14 -2.95 -15.96 2.07
C ASP A 14 -2.77 -14.84 1.02
N ASP A 15 -2.52 -13.60 1.44
CA ASP A 15 -2.36 -12.45 0.58
C ASP A 15 -0.89 -12.21 0.20
N ALA A 16 -0.69 -11.59 -0.96
CA ALA A 16 0.63 -11.17 -1.42
C ALA A 16 0.72 -9.67 -1.57
N TYR A 17 1.92 -9.16 -1.27
CA TYR A 17 2.21 -7.73 -1.21
C TYR A 17 3.38 -7.39 -2.13
N THR A 18 3.41 -6.17 -2.64
CA THR A 18 4.58 -5.59 -3.31
C THR A 18 4.76 -4.14 -2.88
N PHE A 19 6.01 -3.69 -2.86
CA PHE A 19 6.39 -2.37 -2.41
C PHE A 19 7.35 -1.73 -3.41
N TRP A 20 7.20 -0.43 -3.62
CA TRP A 20 8.13 0.41 -4.36
C TRP A 20 8.68 1.48 -3.45
N PHE A 21 9.99 1.57 -3.42
CA PHE A 21 10.74 2.44 -2.54
C PHE A 21 11.42 3.54 -3.36
N ASP A 22 11.48 4.74 -2.79
CA ASP A 22 12.38 5.76 -3.28
C ASP A 22 13.83 5.31 -3.06
N PRO A 23 14.69 5.29 -4.10
CA PRO A 23 16.03 4.71 -4.00
C PRO A 23 16.99 5.54 -3.15
N GLU A 24 16.74 6.83 -2.95
CA GLU A 24 17.61 7.73 -2.19
C GLU A 24 17.28 7.72 -0.69
N SER A 25 15.99 7.84 -0.35
CA SER A 25 15.51 7.96 1.02
C SER A 25 15.06 6.63 1.63
N GLY A 26 14.82 5.60 0.81
CA GLY A 26 14.31 4.30 1.25
C GLY A 26 12.87 4.33 1.76
N ARG A 27 12.12 5.42 1.56
CA ARG A 27 10.71 5.50 1.96
C ARG A 27 9.83 4.72 0.99
N VAL A 28 8.74 4.14 1.50
CA VAL A 28 7.72 3.50 0.67
C VAL A 28 6.92 4.58 -0.04
N GLU A 29 7.04 4.65 -1.36
CA GLU A 29 6.27 5.57 -2.20
C GLU A 29 4.93 4.95 -2.58
N GLN A 30 4.95 3.65 -2.86
CA GLN A 30 3.79 2.92 -3.33
C GLN A 30 3.82 1.50 -2.76
N PHE A 31 2.64 0.93 -2.55
CA PHE A 31 2.52 -0.49 -2.28
C PHE A 31 1.22 -1.04 -2.83
N GLY A 32 1.18 -2.34 -3.07
CA GLY A 32 -0.02 -3.02 -3.51
C GLY A 32 -0.18 -4.35 -2.81
N TYR A 33 -1.41 -4.83 -2.77
CA TYR A 33 -1.73 -6.13 -2.21
C TYR A 33 -2.97 -6.73 -2.87
N ASP A 34 -2.91 -8.04 -3.10
CA ASP A 34 -4.06 -8.83 -3.49
C ASP A 34 -4.81 -9.34 -2.26
N PHE A 35 -6.10 -9.62 -2.43
CA PHE A 35 -6.95 -10.23 -1.42
C PHE A 35 -8.14 -10.91 -2.11
N ASP A 36 -8.89 -11.74 -1.38
CA ASP A 36 -9.97 -12.56 -1.97
C ASP A 36 -10.98 -11.78 -2.81
N ASN A 37 -11.18 -10.51 -2.50
CA ASN A 37 -12.18 -9.66 -3.16
C ASN A 37 -11.59 -8.55 -4.03
N GLY A 38 -10.29 -8.57 -4.34
CA GLY A 38 -9.74 -7.61 -5.28
C GLY A 38 -8.23 -7.41 -5.23
N LEU A 39 -7.84 -6.26 -5.76
CA LEU A 39 -6.48 -5.76 -5.79
C LEU A 39 -6.47 -4.29 -5.37
N ARG A 40 -5.55 -3.95 -4.47
CA ARG A 40 -5.33 -2.58 -4.01
C ARG A 40 -3.98 -2.08 -4.46
N TYR A 41 -3.95 -0.82 -4.84
CA TYR A 41 -2.74 -0.06 -5.10
C TYR A 41 -2.81 1.24 -4.31
N ARG A 42 -1.79 1.50 -3.50
CA ARG A 42 -1.68 2.71 -2.69
C ARG A 42 -0.48 3.50 -3.09
N LYS A 43 -0.68 4.80 -3.22
CA LYS A 43 0.32 5.78 -3.61
C LYS A 43 0.38 6.88 -2.56
N ALA A 44 1.56 7.09 -1.98
CA ALA A 44 1.77 8.21 -1.08
C ALA A 44 1.65 9.53 -1.84
N THR A 45 0.96 10.51 -1.25
CA THR A 45 0.76 11.85 -1.84
C THR A 45 1.46 12.94 -1.05
N SER A 46 1.68 12.72 0.24
CA SER A 46 2.44 13.60 1.11
C SER A 46 3.18 12.78 2.16
N PHE A 47 4.26 13.33 2.71
CA PHE A 47 5.03 12.72 3.79
C PHE A 47 5.22 13.71 4.92
N ASN A 48 5.07 13.26 6.15
CA ASN A 48 5.33 14.06 7.34
C ASN A 48 6.12 13.23 8.36
N ARG A 49 7.17 13.81 8.96
CA ARG A 49 7.94 13.15 10.01
C ARG A 49 7.69 13.82 11.35
N VAL A 50 7.11 13.07 12.29
CA VAL A 50 6.79 13.55 13.65
C VAL A 50 7.46 12.60 14.65
N GLY A 51 8.24 13.14 15.59
CA GLY A 51 8.94 12.33 16.59
C GLY A 51 9.87 11.26 16.02
N GLY A 52 10.40 11.44 14.81
CA GLY A 52 11.23 10.45 14.12
C GLY A 52 10.45 9.40 13.31
N VAL A 53 9.13 9.30 13.46
CA VAL A 53 8.25 8.39 12.71
C VAL A 53 7.80 9.05 11.42
N LEU A 54 7.84 8.31 10.31
CA LEU A 54 7.38 8.77 8.99
C LEU A 54 5.91 8.39 8.77
N PHE A 55 5.08 9.37 8.46
CA PHE A 55 3.67 9.23 8.09
C PHE A 55 3.49 9.62 6.63
N SER A 56 2.51 9.02 5.96
CA SER A 56 2.13 9.40 4.60
C SER A 56 0.63 9.48 4.42
N ASP A 57 0.18 10.56 3.79
CA ASP A 57 -1.13 10.60 3.15
C ASP A 57 -1.09 9.74 1.90
N GLN A 58 -2.22 9.11 1.55
CA GLN A 58 -2.25 8.11 0.49
C GLN A 58 -3.53 8.19 -0.34
N GLU A 59 -3.39 7.95 -1.62
CA GLU A 59 -4.50 7.53 -2.47
C GLU A 59 -4.59 6.00 -2.45
N ASN A 60 -5.82 5.48 -2.49
CA ASN A 60 -6.11 4.06 -2.48
C ASN A 60 -6.95 3.71 -3.69
N TYR A 61 -6.36 3.01 -4.64
CA TYR A 61 -6.97 2.55 -5.88
C TYR A 61 -7.43 1.10 -5.78
N ALA A 62 -8.37 0.72 -6.65
CA ALA A 62 -9.10 -0.52 -6.52
C ALA A 62 -9.47 -1.17 -7.85
N VAL A 63 -9.36 -2.49 -7.87
CA VAL A 63 -10.24 -3.37 -8.65
C VAL A 63 -10.91 -4.32 -7.67
N ASP A 64 -12.24 -4.42 -7.76
CA ASP A 64 -13.04 -5.32 -6.94
C ASP A 64 -13.57 -6.46 -7.85
N GLY A 65 -13.87 -7.63 -7.29
CA GLY A 65 -14.51 -8.71 -8.04
C GLY A 65 -13.76 -10.04 -8.12
N GLY A 66 -12.89 -10.31 -7.14
CA GLY A 66 -12.16 -11.57 -6.98
C GLY A 66 -10.65 -11.34 -6.82
N LYS A 67 -9.92 -12.39 -6.42
CA LYS A 67 -8.48 -12.29 -6.20
C LYS A 67 -7.73 -12.11 -7.52
N ILE A 68 -7.16 -10.93 -7.71
CA ILE A 68 -6.28 -10.59 -8.83
C ILE A 68 -4.85 -10.56 -8.29
N PRO A 69 -3.91 -11.36 -8.82
CA PRO A 69 -2.56 -11.44 -8.28
C PRO A 69 -1.86 -10.08 -8.20
N VAL A 70 -1.16 -9.81 -7.11
CA VAL A 70 -0.43 -8.54 -6.91
C VAL A 70 0.61 -8.28 -8.02
N ASP A 71 1.12 -9.34 -8.63
CA ASP A 71 2.08 -9.28 -9.75
C ASP A 71 1.47 -8.70 -11.05
N THR A 72 0.13 -8.52 -11.11
CA THR A 72 -0.57 -7.83 -12.20
C THR A 72 -0.34 -6.31 -12.18
N LEU A 73 0.07 -5.74 -11.05
CA LEU A 73 0.29 -4.30 -10.95
C LEU A 73 1.44 -3.83 -11.87
N SER A 74 1.06 -3.04 -12.87
CA SER A 74 1.93 -2.20 -13.69
C SER A 74 1.37 -0.77 -13.70
N GLU A 75 2.17 0.19 -14.14
CA GLU A 75 1.70 1.57 -14.35
C GLU A 75 0.48 1.60 -15.28
N ASP A 76 0.59 0.98 -16.46
CA ASP A 76 -0.52 0.87 -17.43
C ASP A 76 -1.79 0.24 -16.82
N TYR A 77 -1.66 -0.80 -16.00
CA TYR A 77 -2.81 -1.47 -15.37
C TYR A 77 -3.48 -0.57 -14.33
N VAL A 78 -2.69 0.16 -13.54
CA VAL A 78 -3.23 1.13 -12.57
C VAL A 78 -4.02 2.21 -13.31
N GLU A 79 -3.47 2.72 -14.41
CA GLU A 79 -4.11 3.80 -15.19
C GLU A 79 -5.37 3.35 -15.92
N SER A 80 -5.39 2.15 -16.50
CA SER A 80 -6.51 1.69 -17.33
C SER A 80 -7.62 1.00 -16.55
N GLU A 81 -7.28 0.23 -15.50
CA GLU A 81 -8.24 -0.66 -14.82
C GLU A 81 -8.64 -0.18 -13.44
N MET A 82 -7.76 0.54 -12.73
CA MET A 82 -7.99 0.84 -11.31
C MET A 82 -8.70 2.19 -11.11
N ARG A 83 -9.75 2.20 -10.31
CA ARG A 83 -10.41 3.44 -9.88
C ARG A 83 -9.87 3.91 -8.54
N LEU A 84 -9.82 5.23 -8.32
CA LEU A 84 -9.62 5.78 -6.98
C LEU A 84 -10.82 5.37 -6.09
N LEU A 85 -10.56 4.59 -5.03
CA LEU A 85 -11.58 4.22 -4.05
C LEU A 85 -11.70 5.29 -2.97
N SER A 86 -10.57 5.71 -2.42
CA SER A 86 -10.54 6.60 -1.26
C SER A 86 -9.21 7.33 -1.17
N THR A 87 -9.23 8.43 -0.41
CA THR A 87 -8.01 9.11 0.07
C THR A 87 -7.86 8.87 1.57
N VAL A 88 -6.62 8.81 2.02
CA VAL A 88 -6.23 8.71 3.44
C VAL A 88 -5.44 9.96 3.77
N THR A 89 -5.88 10.68 4.78
CA THR A 89 -5.21 11.88 5.28
C THR A 89 -4.92 11.71 6.76
N ILE A 90 -3.67 11.91 7.15
CA ILE A 90 -3.17 11.82 8.51
C ILE A 90 -2.97 13.24 9.03
N SER A 91 -3.65 13.59 10.12
CA SER A 91 -3.60 14.94 10.70
C SER A 91 -3.58 14.88 12.22
N ASN A 92 -3.13 15.96 12.85
CA ASN A 92 -3.03 16.11 14.31
C ASN A 92 -2.23 14.97 14.98
N VAL A 93 -1.10 14.61 14.37
CA VAL A 93 -0.23 13.53 14.86
C VAL A 93 0.58 14.02 16.05
N ASP A 94 0.55 13.25 17.13
CA ASP A 94 1.43 13.38 18.28
C ASP A 94 2.19 12.07 18.51
N VAL A 95 3.47 12.17 18.88
CA VAL A 95 4.35 11.01 19.07
C VAL A 95 5.07 11.17 20.40
N GLU A 96 4.72 10.30 21.35
CA GLU A 96 5.31 10.26 22.68
C GLU A 96 6.26 9.05 22.81
N PRO A 97 7.43 9.21 23.47
CA PRO A 97 8.25 8.06 23.86
C PRO A 97 7.50 7.12 24.81
N LEU A 98 7.82 5.82 24.73
CA LEU A 98 7.36 4.81 25.69
C LEU A 98 7.95 4.99 27.09
#